data_AF-R5GLY4-F1
#
_entry.id   AF-R5GLY4-F1
#
_cell.length_a   1.000
_cell.length_b   1.000
_cell.length_c   1.000
_cell.angle_alpha   90.00
_cell.angle_beta   90.00
_cell.angle_gamma   90.00
#
_symmetry.space_group_name_H-M   'P 1'
#
loop_
_entity.id
_entity.type
_entity.pdbx_description
1 polymer ?
#
loop_
_entity_poly.entity_id
_entity_poly.type
_entity_poly.pdbx_seq_one_letter_code
_entity_poly.pdbx_strand_id
1 'polypeptide(L)'
;MTRENEANPDVTASLINQQGDTLYLVHTEREGRGRFTCIPSDERLSLRLIHEGESYSYVLPEAEDTGCVMTVGLTAGNQIPVEIASSASLRHALFGLSLMHNGRILAFDTIRTDTIPTFRQFDRQSLPAGVHQLTLFDADGRIWAERLFFVAPKEGRDLVQADATFADSLIAPYRKMRLQIQAPPKTAVSLSVMDADATPTSYHGNAATWFLLSSELKGFVRNAEYYIEADDIAHRKAADLLMLVQGWRRYDWKIMSGNAPFFKKQPIEDSLYIYGRVMPRQLYADGLFTPKKRREELSRVDNIKLSATLFNREGFSMKGQTLTDDNGYRVNKQVQY
;
A
#
# COMPACT_ATOMS: atom_id res chain seq x y z
N MET A 1 2.92 -28.88 12.48
CA MET A 1 2.66 -29.46 11.15
C MET A 1 2.56 -28.31 10.17
N THR A 2 3.50 -28.18 9.24
CA THR A 2 3.45 -27.14 8.22
C THR A 2 2.38 -27.46 7.18
N ARG A 3 1.62 -26.44 6.77
CA ARG A 3 0.85 -26.44 5.51
C ARG A 3 1.66 -25.73 4.43
N GLU A 4 2.86 -26.23 4.19
CA GLU A 4 3.56 -25.97 2.94
C GLU A 4 2.91 -26.82 1.84
N ASN A 5 2.91 -26.34 0.60
CA ASN A 5 2.25 -26.95 -0.56
C ASN A 5 0.70 -26.98 -0.52
N GLU A 6 0.06 -25.85 -0.25
CA GLU A 6 -1.04 -25.47 -1.16
C GLU A 6 -0.40 -25.15 -2.52
N ALA A 7 -0.73 -25.94 -3.54
CA ALA A 7 -0.14 -25.78 -4.86
C ALA A 7 -0.45 -24.39 -5.44
N ASN A 8 0.53 -23.81 -6.14
CA ASN A 8 0.26 -22.68 -7.02
C ASN A 8 -0.80 -23.14 -8.04
N PRO A 9 -1.95 -22.43 -8.18
CA PRO A 9 -3.10 -22.94 -8.92
C PRO A 9 -2.72 -23.25 -10.37
N ASP A 10 -3.36 -24.26 -10.96
CA ASP A 10 -3.10 -24.63 -12.36
C ASP A 10 -3.62 -23.51 -13.28
N VAL A 11 -2.68 -22.63 -13.62
CA VAL A 11 -2.87 -21.39 -14.37
C VAL A 11 -1.75 -21.35 -15.41
N THR A 12 -2.08 -21.74 -16.65
CA THR A 12 -1.16 -21.52 -17.77
C THR A 12 -1.43 -20.15 -18.36
N ALA A 13 -0.36 -19.37 -18.58
CA ALA A 13 -0.47 -18.00 -19.07
C ALA A 13 0.36 -17.83 -20.35
N SER A 14 -0.12 -17.01 -21.27
CA SER A 14 0.48 -16.80 -22.58
C SER A 14 0.19 -15.41 -23.10
N LEU A 15 1.21 -14.74 -23.64
CA LEU A 15 1.04 -13.47 -24.35
C LEU A 15 0.77 -13.77 -25.83
N ILE A 16 -0.35 -13.26 -26.34
CA ILE A 16 -0.81 -13.48 -27.71
C ILE A 16 -0.92 -12.17 -28.50
N ASN A 17 -0.77 -12.27 -29.83
CA ASN A 17 -1.09 -11.17 -30.77
C ASN A 17 -2.60 -11.12 -31.07
N GLN A 18 -3.01 -10.26 -32.02
CA GLN A 18 -4.42 -10.11 -32.42
C GLN A 18 -4.97 -11.33 -33.18
N GLN A 19 -4.08 -12.11 -33.78
CA GLN A 19 -4.33 -13.29 -34.59
C GLN A 19 -4.52 -14.56 -33.70
N GLY A 20 -4.12 -14.49 -32.43
CA GLY A 20 -4.21 -15.57 -31.45
C GLY A 20 -2.93 -16.42 -31.31
N ASP A 21 -1.89 -16.10 -32.07
CA ASP A 21 -0.58 -16.75 -32.00
C ASP A 21 0.08 -16.48 -30.64
N THR A 22 0.77 -17.47 -30.10
CA THR A 22 1.44 -17.36 -28.80
C THR A 22 2.87 -16.87 -28.98
N LEU A 23 3.12 -15.62 -28.60
CA LEU A 23 4.42 -14.97 -28.68
C LEU A 23 5.35 -15.40 -27.53
N TYR A 24 4.80 -15.48 -26.31
CA TYR A 24 5.54 -15.82 -25.11
C TYR A 24 4.70 -16.67 -24.16
N LEU A 25 5.33 -17.63 -23.49
CA LEU A 25 4.77 -18.28 -22.30
C LEU A 25 5.02 -17.41 -21.08
N VAL A 26 4.06 -17.40 -20.17
CA VAL A 26 4.08 -16.64 -18.91
C VAL A 26 3.85 -17.64 -17.77
N HIS A 27 4.59 -17.48 -16.68
CA HIS A 27 4.51 -18.37 -15.53
C HIS A 27 4.17 -17.58 -14.27
N THR A 28 3.31 -18.16 -13.43
CA THR A 28 3.07 -17.71 -12.06
C THR A 28 4.08 -18.38 -11.12
N GLU A 29 4.60 -17.65 -10.12
CA GLU A 29 5.57 -18.18 -9.14
C GLU A 29 4.90 -18.50 -7.79
N ARG A 30 4.42 -17.47 -7.08
CA ARG A 30 3.79 -17.62 -5.75
C ARG A 30 2.51 -16.80 -5.69
N GLU A 31 1.46 -17.37 -5.09
CA GLU A 31 0.16 -16.73 -4.90
C GLU A 31 -0.52 -16.30 -6.22
N GLY A 32 -0.26 -17.01 -7.32
CA GLY A 32 -0.75 -16.63 -8.65
C GLY A 32 -0.08 -15.39 -9.26
N ARG A 33 0.87 -14.75 -8.58
CA ARG A 33 1.64 -13.63 -9.15
C ARG A 33 2.71 -14.16 -10.11
N GLY A 34 2.90 -13.47 -11.22
CA GLY A 34 3.95 -13.77 -12.21
C GLY A 34 4.53 -12.50 -12.81
N ARG A 35 5.63 -12.66 -13.56
CA ARG A 35 6.26 -11.58 -14.34
C ARG A 35 6.64 -12.12 -15.72
N PHE A 36 6.46 -11.30 -16.73
CA PHE A 36 7.01 -11.49 -18.06
C PHE A 36 7.68 -10.20 -18.53
N THR A 37 8.51 -10.31 -19.57
CA THR A 37 9.10 -9.18 -20.29
C THR A 37 8.73 -9.34 -21.76
N CYS A 38 8.14 -8.32 -22.35
CA CYS A 38 7.89 -8.23 -23.79
C CYS A 38 8.50 -6.93 -24.33
N ILE A 39 9.00 -6.97 -25.56
CA ILE A 39 9.26 -5.75 -26.34
C ILE A 39 7.91 -5.36 -26.96
N PRO A 40 7.41 -4.13 -26.79
CA PRO A 40 6.16 -3.71 -27.42
C PRO A 40 6.30 -3.67 -28.93
N SER A 41 5.19 -3.96 -29.63
CA SER A 41 5.03 -3.83 -31.07
C SER A 41 3.79 -3.00 -31.38
N ASP A 42 3.60 -2.64 -32.64
CA ASP A 42 2.41 -1.91 -33.12
C ASP A 42 1.11 -2.74 -33.00
N GLU A 43 1.22 -4.06 -32.76
CA GLU A 43 0.09 -4.95 -32.54
C GLU A 43 -0.33 -4.96 -31.06
N ARG A 44 -1.60 -4.63 -30.77
CA ARG A 44 -2.19 -4.86 -29.44
C ARG A 44 -2.02 -6.32 -28.99
N LEU A 45 -1.27 -6.51 -27.92
CA LEU A 45 -1.04 -7.81 -27.29
C LEU A 45 -2.11 -8.09 -26.22
N SER A 46 -2.42 -9.37 -25.98
CA SER A 46 -3.33 -9.79 -24.90
C SER A 46 -2.69 -10.89 -24.06
N LEU A 47 -2.89 -10.83 -22.74
CA LEU A 47 -2.55 -11.90 -21.81
C LEU A 47 -3.73 -12.88 -21.74
N ARG A 48 -3.55 -14.07 -22.33
CA ARG A 48 -4.47 -15.20 -22.19
C ARG A 48 -4.07 -16.05 -20.99
N LEU A 49 -5.00 -16.26 -20.07
CA LEU A 49 -4.89 -17.13 -18.90
C LEU A 49 -5.87 -18.31 -19.06
N ILE A 50 -5.41 -19.54 -18.82
CA ILE A 50 -6.27 -20.72 -18.75
C ILE A 50 -6.21 -21.27 -17.33
N HIS A 51 -7.37 -21.42 -16.68
CA HIS A 51 -7.51 -21.89 -15.31
C HIS A 51 -8.74 -22.79 -15.17
N GLU A 52 -8.58 -23.98 -14.57
CA GLU A 52 -9.64 -25.01 -14.44
C GLU A 52 -10.33 -25.40 -15.78
N GLY A 53 -9.67 -25.14 -16.92
CA GLY A 53 -10.18 -25.35 -18.28
C GLY A 53 -10.85 -24.12 -18.90
N GLU A 54 -11.22 -23.11 -18.11
CA GLU A 54 -11.77 -21.84 -18.58
C GLU A 54 -10.66 -20.91 -19.11
N SER A 55 -10.96 -20.17 -20.19
CA SER A 55 -10.00 -19.31 -20.88
C SER A 55 -10.37 -17.83 -20.80
N TYR A 56 -9.55 -17.06 -20.10
CA TYR A 56 -9.68 -15.62 -19.91
C TYR A 56 -8.68 -14.87 -20.80
N SER A 57 -9.05 -13.70 -21.32
CA SER A 57 -8.16 -12.87 -22.14
C SER A 57 -8.23 -11.41 -21.70
N TYR A 58 -7.07 -10.79 -21.49
CA TYR A 58 -6.91 -9.42 -21.02
C TYR A 58 -6.01 -8.65 -21.98
N VAL A 59 -6.58 -7.68 -22.70
CA VAL A 59 -5.81 -6.79 -23.59
C VAL A 59 -4.83 -5.97 -22.75
N LEU A 60 -3.56 -5.93 -23.14
CA LEU A 60 -2.55 -5.10 -22.48
C LEU A 60 -2.75 -3.61 -22.83
N PRO A 61 -2.28 -2.67 -21.97
CA PRO A 61 -2.20 -1.27 -22.35
C PRO A 61 -1.39 -1.06 -23.63
N GLU A 62 -1.78 -0.07 -24.43
CA GLU A 62 -0.99 0.39 -25.57
C GLU A 62 0.33 1.01 -25.09
N ALA A 63 1.41 0.82 -25.87
CA ALA A 63 2.72 1.36 -25.52
C ALA A 63 2.80 2.87 -25.81
N GLU A 64 3.42 3.63 -24.92
CA GLU A 64 3.72 5.06 -25.16
C GLU A 64 5.01 5.21 -25.97
N ASP A 65 4.96 5.95 -27.09
CA ASP A 65 6.13 6.29 -27.95
C ASP A 65 7.29 6.97 -27.19
N THR A 66 6.98 7.55 -26.02
CA THR A 66 7.89 8.40 -25.24
C THR A 66 7.77 8.08 -23.76
N GLY A 67 8.81 7.47 -23.19
CA GLY A 67 8.80 6.99 -21.81
C GLY A 67 10.16 6.50 -21.32
N CYS A 68 10.22 6.16 -20.03
CA CYS A 68 11.40 5.60 -19.37
C CYS A 68 11.06 4.23 -18.75
N VAL A 69 12.00 3.30 -18.82
CA VAL A 69 11.90 1.96 -18.20
C VAL A 69 12.93 1.87 -17.07
N MET A 70 12.50 1.40 -15.89
CA MET A 70 13.35 1.21 -14.72
C MET A 70 13.34 -0.25 -14.28
N THR A 71 14.48 -0.92 -14.41
CA THR A 71 14.69 -2.31 -13.98
C THR A 71 15.53 -2.33 -12.71
N VAL A 72 15.12 -3.11 -11.70
CA VAL A 72 15.80 -3.21 -10.39
C VAL A 72 16.10 -4.68 -10.09
N GLY A 73 17.39 -5.02 -9.94
CA GLY A 73 17.85 -6.39 -9.74
C GLY A 73 17.93 -6.78 -8.26
N LEU A 74 16.84 -7.32 -7.69
CA LEU A 74 16.79 -7.63 -6.26
C LEU A 74 17.52 -8.93 -5.85
N THR A 75 17.86 -9.82 -6.78
CA THR A 75 18.49 -11.12 -6.51
C THR A 75 20.03 -11.08 -6.49
N ALA A 76 20.67 -9.96 -6.84
CA ALA A 76 22.11 -9.84 -7.07
C ALA A 76 22.98 -9.75 -5.78
N GLY A 77 22.80 -10.71 -4.86
CA GLY A 77 23.59 -10.80 -3.63
C GLY A 77 23.33 -9.62 -2.71
N ASN A 78 24.39 -8.85 -2.39
CA ASN A 78 24.28 -7.62 -1.60
C ASN A 78 24.06 -6.35 -2.44
N GLN A 79 24.18 -6.42 -3.76
CA GLN A 79 24.03 -5.24 -4.62
C GLN A 79 22.63 -5.20 -5.21
N ILE A 80 22.06 -4.00 -5.28
CA ILE A 80 20.79 -3.71 -5.94
C ILE A 80 21.12 -2.82 -7.15
N PRO A 81 21.50 -3.42 -8.30
CA PRO A 81 21.64 -2.67 -9.54
C PRO A 81 20.28 -2.14 -10.00
N VAL A 82 20.31 -0.93 -10.55
CA VAL A 82 19.20 -0.24 -11.17
C VAL A 82 19.63 0.16 -12.57
N GLU A 83 18.86 -0.25 -13.57
CA GLU A 83 19.04 0.13 -14.96
C GLU A 83 17.88 1.06 -15.37
N ILE A 84 18.21 2.16 -16.03
CA ILE A 84 17.23 3.15 -16.51
C ILE A 84 17.47 3.40 -18.00
N ALA A 85 16.52 2.95 -18.82
CA ALA A 85 16.49 3.17 -20.26
C ALA A 85 15.38 4.17 -20.64
N SER A 86 15.48 4.80 -21.80
CA SER A 86 14.49 5.76 -22.28
C SER A 86 14.27 5.68 -23.79
N SER A 87 13.08 6.09 -24.24
CA SER A 87 12.78 6.34 -25.65
C SER A 87 13.77 7.32 -26.30
N ALA A 88 13.92 7.23 -27.63
CA ALA A 88 14.84 8.09 -28.39
C ALA A 88 14.51 9.59 -28.28
N SER A 89 13.23 9.93 -28.09
CA SER A 89 12.70 11.27 -27.83
C SER A 89 13.19 11.90 -26.51
N LEU A 90 13.68 11.09 -25.55
CA LEU A 90 14.20 11.54 -24.26
C LEU A 90 15.73 11.45 -24.18
N ARG A 91 16.44 11.34 -25.31
CA ARG A 91 17.91 11.30 -25.31
C ARG A 91 18.48 12.63 -24.79
N HIS A 92 19.48 12.54 -23.92
CA HIS A 92 20.14 13.66 -23.22
C HIS A 92 19.24 14.49 -22.29
N ALA A 93 18.00 14.08 -22.06
CA ALA A 93 17.12 14.66 -21.04
C ALA A 93 17.73 14.51 -19.63
N LEU A 94 17.41 15.46 -18.74
CA LEU A 94 17.90 15.47 -17.36
C LEU A 94 16.74 15.15 -16.42
N PHE A 95 16.92 14.13 -15.58
CA PHE A 95 15.93 13.68 -14.60
C PHE A 95 16.53 13.66 -13.19
N GLY A 96 15.69 13.93 -12.19
CA GLY A 96 15.97 13.60 -10.80
C GLY A 96 15.61 12.14 -10.50
N LEU A 97 16.42 11.48 -9.67
CA LEU A 97 16.20 10.13 -9.18
C LEU A 97 16.21 10.15 -7.65
N SER A 98 15.06 9.92 -7.02
CA SER A 98 14.92 9.87 -5.56
C SER A 98 14.68 8.46 -5.04
N LEU A 99 15.43 8.06 -4.02
CA LEU A 99 15.16 6.86 -3.22
C LEU A 99 14.52 7.27 -1.90
N MET A 100 13.30 6.81 -1.65
CA MET A 100 12.55 7.07 -0.43
C MET A 100 12.26 5.78 0.36
N HIS A 101 12.15 5.93 1.68
CA HIS A 101 11.74 4.89 2.63
C HIS A 101 10.98 5.55 3.79
N ASN A 102 9.82 5.00 4.17
CA ASN A 102 8.96 5.50 5.26
C ASN A 102 8.73 7.04 5.20
N GLY A 103 8.49 7.57 4.00
CA GLY A 103 8.26 9.00 3.75
C GLY A 103 9.50 9.90 3.81
N ARG A 104 10.71 9.35 4.00
CA ARG A 104 11.98 10.09 4.04
C ARG A 104 12.79 9.81 2.77
N ILE A 105 13.46 10.82 2.23
CA ILE A 105 14.46 10.63 1.17
C ILE A 105 15.73 10.08 1.81
N LEU A 106 16.21 8.93 1.31
CA LEU A 106 17.48 8.31 1.71
C LEU A 106 18.63 8.72 0.79
N ALA A 107 18.35 8.83 -0.51
CA ALA A 107 19.32 9.27 -1.51
C ALA A 107 18.60 10.07 -2.62
N PHE A 108 19.33 11.00 -3.21
CA PHE A 108 18.92 11.75 -4.39
C PHE A 108 20.10 11.93 -5.33
N ASP A 109 19.86 11.83 -6.63
CA ASP A 109 20.85 12.04 -7.68
C ASP A 109 20.17 12.59 -8.95
N THR A 110 20.96 13.07 -9.91
CA THR A 110 20.49 13.42 -11.25
C THR A 110 21.07 12.49 -12.30
N ILE A 111 20.23 11.99 -13.20
CA ILE A 111 20.67 11.22 -14.37
C ILE A 111 20.46 12.01 -15.65
N ARG A 112 21.37 11.84 -16.62
CA ARG A 112 21.16 12.24 -18.01
C ARG A 112 21.05 10.97 -18.85
N THR A 113 19.93 10.79 -19.52
CA THR A 113 19.64 9.62 -20.37
C THR A 113 20.43 9.66 -21.68
N ASP A 114 20.70 8.49 -22.25
CA ASP A 114 21.30 8.35 -23.58
C ASP A 114 20.82 7.06 -24.25
N THR A 115 21.36 6.77 -25.42
CA THR A 115 21.22 5.54 -26.21
C THR A 115 21.64 4.28 -25.44
N ILE A 116 22.55 4.42 -24.47
CA ILE A 116 22.97 3.36 -23.55
C ILE A 116 22.23 3.58 -22.23
N PRO A 117 21.60 2.55 -21.63
CA PRO A 117 20.94 2.66 -20.33
C PRO A 117 21.87 3.22 -19.25
N THR A 118 21.31 4.07 -18.39
CA THR A 118 22.03 4.60 -17.22
C THR A 118 21.93 3.62 -16.07
N PHE A 119 23.08 3.25 -15.49
CA PHE A 119 23.15 2.36 -14.34
C PHE A 119 23.35 3.14 -13.03
N ARG A 120 22.73 2.63 -11.96
CA ARG A 120 22.95 2.98 -10.55
C ARG A 120 22.97 1.70 -9.71
N GLN A 121 23.46 1.80 -8.49
CA GLN A 121 23.61 0.64 -7.61
C GLN A 121 23.49 1.06 -6.15
N PHE A 122 22.71 0.30 -5.37
CA PHE A 122 22.57 0.49 -3.93
C PHE A 122 23.07 -0.75 -3.17
N ASP A 123 23.67 -0.54 -2.00
CA ASP A 123 24.13 -1.61 -1.13
C ASP A 123 22.99 -2.05 -0.17
N ARG A 124 22.58 -3.33 -0.27
CA ARG A 124 21.48 -3.91 0.52
C ARG A 124 21.76 -3.89 2.03
N GLN A 125 23.02 -3.98 2.48
CA GLN A 125 23.33 -3.81 3.91
C GLN A 125 23.18 -2.37 4.36
N SER A 126 23.53 -1.39 3.53
CA SER A 126 23.40 0.03 3.91
C SER A 126 21.94 0.43 4.15
N LEU A 127 21.02 -0.02 3.30
CA LEU A 127 19.59 0.31 3.39
C LEU A 127 18.94 -0.19 4.70
N PRO A 128 17.93 0.53 5.24
CA PRO A 128 17.07 0.04 6.31
C PRO A 128 16.21 -1.14 5.83
N ALA A 129 15.55 -1.84 6.76
CA ALA A 129 14.54 -2.82 6.41
C ALA A 129 13.22 -2.18 5.98
N GLY A 130 12.48 -2.86 5.09
CA GLY A 130 11.14 -2.49 4.66
C GLY A 130 11.02 -2.09 3.19
N VAL A 131 9.87 -1.52 2.85
CA VAL A 131 9.58 -1.02 1.49
C VAL A 131 10.36 0.25 1.17
N HIS A 132 10.81 0.34 -0.08
CA HIS A 132 11.56 1.45 -0.66
C HIS A 132 10.89 1.87 -1.97
N GLN A 133 10.79 3.18 -2.21
CA GLN A 133 10.21 3.79 -3.41
C GLN A 133 11.32 4.52 -4.18
N LEU A 134 11.65 4.05 -5.39
CA LEU A 134 12.61 4.67 -6.28
C LEU A 134 11.84 5.39 -7.41
N THR A 135 11.97 6.71 -7.51
CA THR A 135 11.18 7.56 -8.41
C THR A 135 12.07 8.36 -9.35
N LEU A 136 11.81 8.27 -10.65
CA LEU A 136 12.45 9.07 -11.70
C LEU A 136 11.48 10.17 -12.16
N PHE A 137 11.91 11.43 -12.13
CA PHE A 137 11.07 12.58 -12.44
C PHE A 137 11.84 13.70 -13.16
N ASP A 138 11.13 14.57 -13.89
CA ASP A 138 11.72 15.74 -14.58
C ASP A 138 11.62 17.04 -13.77
N ALA A 139 12.10 18.15 -14.34
CA ALA A 139 12.08 19.46 -13.70
C ALA A 139 10.66 19.98 -13.38
N ASP A 140 9.64 19.55 -14.14
CA ASP A 140 8.23 19.88 -13.93
C ASP A 140 7.54 18.96 -12.92
N GLY A 141 8.27 18.02 -12.31
CA GLY A 141 7.75 17.05 -11.35
C GLY A 141 6.79 16.03 -11.98
N ARG A 142 6.91 15.73 -13.28
CA ARG A 142 6.28 14.55 -13.87
C ARG A 142 7.13 13.33 -13.52
N ILE A 143 6.49 12.32 -12.92
CA ILE A 143 7.10 10.99 -12.79
C ILE A 143 7.15 10.34 -14.18
N TRP A 144 8.32 9.81 -14.54
CA TRP A 144 8.56 9.08 -15.79
C TRP A 144 8.73 7.58 -15.59
N ALA A 145 9.28 7.17 -14.45
CA ALA A 145 9.34 5.78 -14.03
C ALA A 145 9.34 5.71 -12.50
N GLU A 146 8.81 4.63 -11.93
CA GLU A 146 8.81 4.42 -10.49
C GLU A 146 8.86 2.93 -10.17
N ARG A 147 9.62 2.55 -9.15
CA ARG A 147 9.73 1.17 -8.69
C ARG A 147 9.71 1.09 -7.17
N LEU A 148 8.73 0.35 -6.65
CA LEU A 148 8.76 -0.13 -5.28
C LEU A 148 9.60 -1.41 -5.21
N PHE A 149 10.40 -1.53 -4.16
CA PHE A 149 11.15 -2.74 -3.82
C PHE A 149 11.22 -2.95 -2.31
N PHE A 150 11.59 -4.17 -1.88
CA PHE A 150 11.62 -4.54 -0.47
C PHE A 150 13.02 -5.02 -0.04
N VAL A 151 13.42 -4.63 1.18
CA VAL A 151 14.64 -5.08 1.86
C VAL A 151 14.20 -5.80 3.13
N ALA A 152 14.50 -7.10 3.24
CA ALA A 152 14.15 -7.90 4.41
C ALA A 152 14.92 -7.41 5.67
N PRO A 153 14.33 -7.58 6.87
CA PRO A 153 14.99 -7.20 8.11
C PRO A 153 16.23 -8.04 8.39
N LYS A 154 17.25 -7.41 9.00
CA LYS A 154 18.43 -8.10 9.52
C LYS A 154 18.23 -8.34 11.02
N GLU A 155 18.43 -9.59 11.45
CA GLU A 155 18.35 -9.96 12.87
C GLU A 155 19.27 -9.10 13.74
N GLY A 156 18.82 -8.78 14.96
CA GLY A 156 19.57 -7.95 15.91
C GLY A 156 19.73 -6.46 15.51
N ARG A 157 19.34 -6.07 14.28
CA ARG A 157 19.37 -4.69 13.79
C ARG A 157 17.96 -4.11 13.63
N ASP A 158 17.14 -4.74 12.79
CA ASP A 158 15.85 -4.17 12.37
C ASP A 158 14.65 -4.84 13.09
N LEU A 159 14.88 -5.95 13.81
CA LEU A 159 13.91 -6.61 14.68
C LEU A 159 14.44 -6.67 16.12
N VAL A 160 13.59 -6.32 17.07
CA VAL A 160 13.86 -6.51 18.50
C VAL A 160 13.56 -7.96 18.88
N GLN A 161 14.60 -8.75 19.16
CA GLN A 161 14.43 -10.06 19.77
C GLN A 161 13.89 -9.89 21.19
N ALA A 162 12.69 -10.40 21.45
CA ALA A 162 12.04 -10.33 22.75
C ALA A 162 11.20 -11.59 23.00
N ASP A 163 11.62 -12.39 23.97
CA ASP A 163 10.98 -13.66 24.35
C ASP A 163 10.06 -13.46 25.55
N ALA A 164 8.85 -14.02 25.49
CA ALA A 164 7.86 -13.94 26.55
C ALA A 164 7.39 -15.34 26.97
N THR A 165 7.62 -15.72 28.23
CA THR A 165 7.34 -17.06 28.76
C THR A 165 6.60 -17.00 30.08
N PHE A 166 5.62 -17.90 30.29
CA PHE A 166 4.97 -18.03 31.59
C PHE A 166 5.86 -18.84 32.53
N ALA A 167 6.22 -18.26 33.68
CA ALA A 167 7.07 -18.91 34.68
C ALA A 167 6.31 -19.91 35.56
N ASP A 168 4.97 -19.86 35.54
CA ASP A 168 4.10 -20.73 36.33
C ASP A 168 3.48 -21.79 35.41
N SER A 169 3.67 -23.07 35.72
CA SER A 169 3.24 -24.20 34.87
C SER A 169 1.74 -24.52 34.90
N LEU A 170 0.95 -23.81 35.72
CA LEU A 170 -0.48 -24.01 35.86
C LEU A 170 -1.24 -22.69 35.67
N ILE A 171 -1.78 -22.49 34.47
CA ILE A 171 -2.74 -21.44 34.16
C ILE A 171 -4.10 -21.83 34.73
N ALA A 172 -4.72 -20.98 35.54
CA ALA A 172 -6.04 -21.24 36.12
C ALA A 172 -6.80 -19.94 36.42
N PRO A 173 -8.15 -19.94 36.37
CA PRO A 173 -8.97 -18.74 36.60
C PRO A 173 -8.64 -18.03 37.92
N TYR A 174 -8.59 -16.70 37.86
CA TYR A 174 -8.35 -15.79 38.99
C TYR A 174 -7.02 -16.00 39.76
N ARG A 175 -6.10 -16.84 39.28
CA ARG A 175 -4.75 -16.95 39.86
C ARG A 175 -3.83 -15.85 39.34
N LYS A 176 -2.93 -15.40 40.21
CA LYS A 176 -1.81 -14.55 39.81
C LYS A 176 -0.87 -15.38 38.93
N MET A 177 -0.55 -14.84 37.75
CA MET A 177 0.43 -15.39 36.81
C MET A 177 1.65 -14.48 36.71
N ARG A 178 2.81 -15.07 36.47
CA ARG A 178 4.09 -14.38 36.20
C ARG A 178 4.51 -14.65 34.76
N LEU A 179 4.30 -13.66 33.90
CA LEU A 179 5.00 -13.58 32.62
C LEU A 179 6.43 -13.10 32.89
N GLN A 180 7.42 -13.82 32.37
CA GLN A 180 8.80 -13.36 32.22
C GLN A 180 8.97 -12.84 30.79
N ILE A 181 9.68 -11.72 30.65
CA ILE A 181 10.02 -11.15 29.34
C ILE A 181 11.52 -10.92 29.32
N GLN A 182 12.21 -11.52 28.36
CA GLN A 182 13.61 -11.27 28.06
C GLN A 182 13.67 -10.37 26.83
N ALA A 183 14.33 -9.23 26.94
CA ALA A 183 14.47 -8.25 25.85
C ALA A 183 15.72 -7.38 26.10
N PRO A 184 16.24 -6.67 25.06
CA PRO A 184 17.35 -5.75 25.20
C PRO A 184 17.14 -4.70 26.31
N PRO A 185 18.22 -4.22 26.96
CA PRO A 185 18.13 -3.15 27.95
C PRO A 185 17.44 -1.89 27.40
N LYS A 186 16.54 -1.30 28.19
CA LYS A 186 15.72 -0.13 27.84
C LYS A 186 14.61 -0.38 26.80
N THR A 187 14.31 -1.62 26.42
CA THR A 187 13.08 -1.94 25.66
C THR A 187 11.85 -1.51 26.44
N ALA A 188 11.02 -0.67 25.83
CA ALA A 188 9.68 -0.35 26.34
C ALA A 188 8.69 -1.45 25.90
N VAL A 189 7.92 -1.99 26.83
CA VAL A 189 6.97 -3.09 26.57
C VAL A 189 5.55 -2.61 26.81
N SER A 190 4.65 -2.93 25.89
CA SER A 190 3.20 -2.85 26.09
C SER A 190 2.62 -4.26 25.99
N LEU A 191 1.62 -4.56 26.82
CA LEU A 191 0.98 -5.87 26.88
C LEU A 191 -0.54 -5.69 26.71
N SER A 192 -1.11 -6.44 25.79
CA SER A 192 -2.56 -6.68 25.70
C SER A 192 -2.83 -8.15 25.97
N VAL A 193 -3.99 -8.46 26.55
CA VAL A 193 -4.47 -9.82 26.77
C VAL A 193 -5.87 -9.91 26.19
N MET A 194 -6.08 -10.90 25.32
CA MET A 194 -7.36 -11.16 24.66
C MET A 194 -7.72 -12.63 24.79
N ASP A 195 -9.00 -12.94 24.59
CA ASP A 195 -9.46 -14.33 24.46
C ASP A 195 -8.94 -14.91 23.13
N ALA A 196 -8.52 -16.17 23.14
CA ALA A 196 -8.07 -16.87 21.94
C ALA A 196 -9.22 -17.07 20.95
N ASP A 197 -10.42 -17.35 21.44
CA ASP A 197 -11.63 -17.55 20.62
C ASP A 197 -12.17 -16.23 20.02
N ALA A 198 -11.68 -15.09 20.49
CA ALA A 198 -11.98 -13.77 19.92
C ALA A 198 -11.05 -13.36 18.77
N THR A 199 -10.10 -14.22 18.35
CA THR A 199 -9.14 -13.90 17.29
C THR A 199 -9.80 -13.99 15.90
N PRO A 200 -9.79 -12.93 15.07
CA PRO A 200 -10.24 -13.04 13.69
C PRO A 200 -9.29 -13.96 12.89
N THR A 201 -9.79 -15.14 12.52
CA THR A 201 -9.02 -16.33 12.09
C THR A 201 -8.33 -16.24 10.72
N SER A 202 -8.13 -15.04 10.17
CA SER A 202 -7.63 -14.81 8.82
C SER A 202 -6.49 -13.79 8.70
N TYR A 203 -6.08 -13.12 9.78
CA TYR A 203 -5.03 -12.09 9.73
C TYR A 203 -3.72 -12.54 10.40
N HIS A 204 -2.86 -13.21 9.63
CA HIS A 204 -1.48 -13.54 10.01
C HIS A 204 -0.55 -12.34 9.77
N GLY A 205 -0.71 -11.30 10.60
CA GLY A 205 0.10 -10.09 10.54
C GLY A 205 0.37 -9.51 11.93
N ASN A 206 1.65 -9.36 12.24
CA ASN A 206 2.17 -8.77 13.48
C ASN A 206 2.71 -7.34 13.24
N ALA A 207 3.15 -6.66 14.32
CA ALA A 207 3.65 -5.29 14.25
C ALA A 207 4.83 -5.10 13.28
N ALA A 208 5.75 -6.07 13.18
CA ALA A 208 6.87 -6.00 12.23
C ALA A 208 6.37 -6.08 10.78
N THR A 209 5.46 -7.01 10.46
CA THR A 209 4.86 -7.09 9.11
C THR A 209 4.08 -5.82 8.75
N TRP A 210 3.43 -5.17 9.72
CA TRP A 210 2.73 -3.92 9.48
C TRP A 210 3.70 -2.78 9.14
N PHE A 211 4.69 -2.53 9.99
CA PHE A 211 5.62 -1.39 9.85
C PHE A 211 6.69 -1.56 8.76
N LEU A 212 7.10 -2.80 8.44
CA LEU A 212 8.08 -3.05 7.39
C LEU A 212 7.46 -3.21 6.00
N LEU A 213 6.22 -3.72 5.91
CA LEU A 213 5.62 -4.18 4.66
C LEU A 213 4.19 -3.64 4.43
N SER A 214 3.21 -4.13 5.19
CA SER A 214 1.79 -4.03 4.82
C SER A 214 1.26 -2.59 4.82
N SER A 215 1.82 -1.69 5.63
CA SER A 215 1.39 -0.29 5.67
C SER A 215 1.77 0.51 4.41
N GLU A 216 2.79 0.10 3.65
CA GLU A 216 3.23 0.74 2.39
C GLU A 216 2.61 0.09 1.13
N LEU A 217 1.66 -0.84 1.29
CA LEU A 217 0.98 -1.57 0.21
C LEU A 217 -0.54 -1.31 0.18
N LYS A 218 -1.23 -1.83 -0.84
CA LYS A 218 -2.70 -1.79 -0.97
C LYS A 218 -3.32 -3.18 -0.93
N GLY A 219 -4.45 -3.26 -0.23
CA GLY A 219 -5.24 -4.48 -0.10
C GLY A 219 -4.68 -5.44 0.94
N PHE A 220 -5.12 -6.70 0.87
CA PHE A 220 -4.68 -7.75 1.78
C PHE A 220 -3.38 -8.39 1.29
N VAL A 221 -2.33 -8.31 2.11
CA VAL A 221 -1.09 -9.06 1.93
C VAL A 221 -1.26 -10.43 2.58
N ARG A 222 -1.49 -11.48 1.79
CA ARG A 222 -1.56 -12.84 2.32
C ARG A 222 -0.18 -13.27 2.84
N ASN A 223 -0.19 -13.98 3.97
CA ASN A 223 1.00 -14.54 4.64
C ASN A 223 2.13 -13.51 4.77
N ALA A 224 1.83 -12.32 5.29
CA ALA A 224 2.76 -11.19 5.35
C ALA A 224 4.08 -11.50 6.11
N GLU A 225 4.03 -12.44 7.07
CA GLU A 225 5.21 -12.91 7.82
C GLU A 225 6.26 -13.57 6.92
N TYR A 226 5.84 -14.22 5.83
CA TYR A 226 6.74 -14.85 4.87
C TYR A 226 7.77 -13.88 4.30
N TYR A 227 7.37 -12.66 3.97
CA TYR A 227 8.29 -11.69 3.35
C TYR A 227 9.31 -11.12 4.35
N ILE A 228 9.19 -11.40 5.65
CA ILE A 228 10.15 -10.99 6.68
C ILE A 228 10.93 -12.17 7.31
N GLU A 229 10.62 -13.42 6.98
CA GLU A 229 11.24 -14.60 7.62
C GLU A 229 12.68 -14.87 7.15
N ALA A 230 13.03 -14.49 5.90
CA ALA A 230 14.39 -14.62 5.36
C ALA A 230 14.69 -13.62 4.22
N ASP A 231 15.98 -13.42 3.93
CA ASP A 231 16.51 -12.59 2.83
C ASP A 231 17.21 -13.43 1.74
N ASP A 232 16.67 -14.62 1.41
CA ASP A 232 17.19 -15.45 0.32
C ASP A 232 16.59 -15.11 -1.06
N ILE A 233 17.01 -15.83 -2.11
CA ILE A 233 16.60 -15.58 -3.49
C ILE A 233 15.10 -15.83 -3.73
N ALA A 234 14.48 -16.83 -3.08
CA ALA A 234 13.06 -17.12 -3.22
C ALA A 234 12.21 -16.05 -2.53
N HIS A 235 12.60 -15.67 -1.31
CA HIS A 235 11.97 -14.59 -0.54
C HIS A 235 12.06 -13.25 -1.28
N ARG A 236 13.24 -12.89 -1.79
CA ARG A 236 13.45 -11.67 -2.59
C ARG A 236 12.62 -11.66 -3.87
N LYS A 237 12.47 -12.79 -4.58
CA LYS A 237 11.60 -12.90 -5.75
C LYS A 237 10.12 -12.73 -5.42
N ALA A 238 9.64 -13.42 -4.38
CA ALA A 238 8.25 -13.33 -3.95
C ALA A 238 7.90 -11.91 -3.49
N ALA A 239 8.80 -11.26 -2.76
CA ALA A 239 8.67 -9.85 -2.38
C ALA A 239 8.68 -8.93 -3.61
N ASP A 240 9.53 -9.20 -4.61
CA ASP A 240 9.55 -8.44 -5.87
C ASP A 240 8.19 -8.48 -6.60
N LEU A 241 7.60 -9.67 -6.70
CA LEU A 241 6.27 -9.86 -7.29
C LEU A 241 5.16 -9.21 -6.45
N LEU A 242 5.28 -9.21 -5.12
CA LEU A 242 4.36 -8.48 -4.24
C LEU A 242 4.42 -6.96 -4.50
N MET A 243 5.62 -6.38 -4.60
CA MET A 243 5.82 -4.96 -4.90
C MET A 243 5.29 -4.56 -6.29
N LEU A 244 5.41 -5.45 -7.28
CA LEU A 244 4.91 -5.22 -8.64
C LEU A 244 3.37 -5.26 -8.74
N VAL A 245 2.68 -6.01 -7.87
CA VAL A 245 1.22 -6.22 -7.95
C VAL A 245 0.43 -5.42 -6.90
N GLN A 246 0.93 -5.28 -5.68
CA GLN A 246 0.25 -4.58 -4.56
C GLN A 246 0.95 -3.27 -4.15
N GLY A 247 2.02 -2.88 -4.84
CA GLY A 247 2.78 -1.66 -4.58
C GLY A 247 1.92 -0.39 -4.64
N TRP A 248 2.01 0.46 -3.62
CA TRP A 248 1.11 1.61 -3.48
C TRP A 248 1.82 2.95 -3.49
N ARG A 249 1.44 3.81 -4.45
CA ARG A 249 1.69 5.25 -4.40
C ARG A 249 0.93 5.87 -3.23
N ARG A 250 1.52 5.93 -2.03
CA ARG A 250 0.94 6.67 -0.90
C ARG A 250 0.97 8.18 -1.14
N TYR A 251 2.03 8.66 -1.78
CA TYR A 251 2.28 10.07 -2.07
C TYR A 251 2.20 10.32 -3.58
N ASP A 252 1.48 11.37 -3.99
CA ASP A 252 1.57 11.91 -5.35
C ASP A 252 2.76 12.87 -5.39
N TRP A 253 3.73 12.62 -6.27
CA TRP A 253 4.92 13.46 -6.38
C TRP A 253 4.58 14.91 -6.79
N LYS A 254 3.53 15.14 -7.58
CA LYS A 254 3.08 16.50 -7.91
C LYS A 254 2.60 17.25 -6.67
N ILE A 255 1.98 16.53 -5.73
CA ILE A 255 1.59 17.11 -4.44
C ILE A 255 2.82 17.35 -3.56
N MET A 256 3.80 16.45 -3.55
CA MET A 256 5.05 16.60 -2.78
C MET A 256 5.94 17.74 -3.31
N SER A 257 6.02 17.94 -4.62
CA SER A 257 6.82 19.00 -5.25
C SER A 257 6.16 20.39 -5.19
N GLY A 258 4.91 20.48 -4.73
CA GLY A 258 4.12 21.71 -4.71
C GLY A 258 3.39 22.03 -6.02
N ASN A 259 3.54 21.19 -7.05
CA ASN A 259 2.91 21.36 -8.36
C ASN A 259 1.41 21.00 -8.37
N ALA A 260 0.88 20.45 -7.27
CA ALA A 260 -0.53 20.23 -7.00
C ALA A 260 -0.86 20.46 -5.50
N PRO A 261 -2.04 21.01 -5.16
CA PRO A 261 -2.40 21.28 -3.76
C PRO A 261 -2.74 20.01 -2.95
N PHE A 262 -2.21 19.90 -1.72
CA PHE A 262 -2.54 18.79 -0.83
C PHE A 262 -3.85 19.02 -0.06
N PHE A 263 -4.91 18.31 -0.43
CA PHE A 263 -6.16 18.30 0.32
C PHE A 263 -6.17 17.23 1.42
N LYS A 264 -5.94 17.65 2.67
CA LYS A 264 -6.08 16.78 3.86
C LYS A 264 -7.54 16.38 4.07
N LYS A 265 -7.93 15.21 3.56
CA LYS A 265 -9.27 14.61 3.77
C LYS A 265 -9.59 14.34 5.24
N GLN A 266 -8.57 14.03 6.04
CA GLN A 266 -8.63 13.92 7.49
C GLN A 266 -7.50 14.80 8.06
N PRO A 267 -7.80 15.78 8.95
CA PRO A 267 -6.77 16.49 9.70
C PRO A 267 -6.15 15.56 10.77
N ILE A 268 -5.04 15.99 11.37
CA ILE A 268 -4.58 15.39 12.63
C ILE A 268 -5.60 15.75 13.71
N GLU A 269 -6.04 14.77 14.49
CA GLU A 269 -7.08 14.98 15.49
C GLU A 269 -6.51 15.68 16.73
N ASP A 270 -6.78 16.98 16.85
CA ASP A 270 -6.41 17.84 17.99
C ASP A 270 -7.49 17.92 19.09
N SER A 271 -8.62 17.25 18.87
CA SER A 271 -9.85 17.34 19.66
C SER A 271 -10.75 16.14 19.39
N LEU A 272 -11.87 15.99 20.10
CA LEU A 272 -12.86 14.98 19.76
C LEU A 272 -13.63 15.39 18.49
N TYR A 273 -13.52 14.57 17.45
CA TYR A 273 -14.21 14.79 16.18
C TYR A 273 -15.50 13.96 16.09
N ILE A 274 -16.59 14.62 15.70
CA ILE A 274 -17.84 13.95 15.34
C ILE A 274 -17.99 14.01 13.82
N TYR A 275 -18.03 12.82 13.21
CA TYR A 275 -18.23 12.62 11.77
C TYR A 275 -19.67 12.14 11.51
N GLY A 276 -20.26 12.60 10.42
CA GLY A 276 -21.59 12.14 10.02
C GLY A 276 -21.95 12.55 8.60
N ARG A 277 -23.07 12.02 8.12
CA ARG A 277 -23.69 12.39 6.85
C ARG A 277 -25.17 12.69 7.04
N VAL A 278 -25.62 13.85 6.59
CA VAL A 278 -27.05 14.13 6.44
C VAL A 278 -27.52 13.41 5.17
N MET A 279 -28.39 12.43 5.34
CA MET A 279 -29.06 11.76 4.23
C MET A 279 -30.26 12.60 3.78
N PRO A 280 -30.52 12.73 2.46
CA PRO A 280 -31.71 13.42 1.98
C PRO A 280 -32.96 12.68 2.48
N ARG A 281 -34.02 13.41 2.83
CA ARG A 281 -35.25 12.78 3.34
C ARG A 281 -35.97 12.07 2.20
N GLN A 282 -35.71 10.78 2.02
CA GLN A 282 -36.47 9.93 1.12
C GLN A 282 -37.96 10.00 1.53
N LEU A 283 -38.79 10.44 0.59
CA LEU A 283 -40.23 10.37 0.71
C LEU A 283 -40.64 8.92 0.50
N TYR A 284 -40.94 8.21 1.58
CA TYR A 284 -41.72 6.97 1.49
C TYR A 284 -43.02 7.29 0.75
N ALA A 285 -43.38 6.42 -0.20
CA ALA A 285 -44.32 6.74 -1.27
C ALA A 285 -45.79 6.64 -0.83
N ASP A 286 -46.24 7.57 0.01
CA ASP A 286 -47.64 7.81 0.33
C ASP A 286 -47.94 9.32 0.42
N GLY A 287 -49.01 9.76 -0.25
CA GLY A 287 -49.50 11.14 -0.24
C GLY A 287 -49.18 11.97 -1.49
N LEU A 288 -50.23 12.47 -2.15
CA LEU A 288 -50.12 13.29 -3.36
C LEU A 288 -49.56 14.70 -3.10
N PHE A 289 -49.08 15.35 -4.18
CA PHE A 289 -48.78 16.79 -4.26
C PHE A 289 -47.82 17.38 -3.19
N THR A 290 -46.57 16.90 -3.15
CA THR A 290 -45.46 17.73 -2.66
C THR A 290 -45.05 18.74 -3.75
N PRO A 291 -45.07 20.07 -3.51
CA PRO A 291 -44.61 21.05 -4.50
C PRO A 291 -43.12 20.88 -4.85
N LYS A 292 -42.73 21.13 -6.11
CA LYS A 292 -41.35 20.97 -6.62
C LYS A 292 -40.30 21.63 -5.70
N LYS A 293 -40.51 22.90 -5.35
CA LYS A 293 -39.66 23.66 -4.43
C LYS A 293 -39.47 22.98 -3.07
N ARG A 294 -40.54 22.43 -2.47
CA ARG A 294 -40.47 21.70 -1.20
C ARG A 294 -39.76 20.35 -1.34
N ARG A 295 -39.82 19.69 -2.52
CA ARG A 295 -39.00 18.49 -2.79
C ARG A 295 -37.52 18.84 -2.91
N GLU A 296 -37.20 19.92 -3.62
CA GLU A 296 -35.83 20.44 -3.74
C GLU A 296 -35.26 20.77 -2.35
N GLU A 297 -35.99 21.54 -1.54
CA GLU A 297 -35.65 21.85 -0.14
C GLU A 297 -35.44 20.60 0.74
N LEU A 298 -36.24 19.54 0.58
CA LEU A 298 -36.12 18.29 1.36
C LEU A 298 -35.05 17.31 0.83
N SER A 299 -34.67 17.45 -0.44
CA SER A 299 -33.55 16.71 -1.05
C SER A 299 -32.19 17.37 -0.82
N ARG A 300 -32.19 18.66 -0.43
CA ARG A 300 -30.98 19.44 -0.18
C ARG A 300 -30.22 18.86 1.01
N VAL A 301 -28.92 18.63 0.83
CA VAL A 301 -28.02 18.15 1.89
C VAL A 301 -26.84 19.07 2.15
N ASP A 302 -26.63 20.11 1.34
CA ASP A 302 -25.56 21.10 1.49
C ASP A 302 -25.93 22.25 2.42
N ASN A 303 -24.93 22.88 3.04
CA ASN A 303 -25.06 24.07 3.89
C ASN A 303 -26.09 23.98 5.04
N ILE A 304 -26.45 22.76 5.47
CA ILE A 304 -27.30 22.51 6.63
C ILE A 304 -26.48 22.78 7.90
N LYS A 305 -26.95 23.69 8.74
CA LYS A 305 -26.31 23.97 10.03
C LYS A 305 -26.59 22.86 11.03
N LEU A 306 -25.54 22.17 11.45
CA LEU A 306 -25.58 21.12 12.46
C LEU A 306 -25.03 21.65 13.78
N SER A 307 -25.65 21.25 14.88
CA SER A 307 -25.16 21.49 16.24
C SER A 307 -25.22 20.20 17.06
N ALA A 308 -24.10 19.81 17.64
CA ALA A 308 -24.00 18.69 18.57
C ALA A 308 -23.75 19.22 19.98
N THR A 309 -24.33 18.58 21.01
CA THR A 309 -23.94 18.79 22.40
C THR A 309 -23.60 17.45 23.03
N LEU A 310 -22.36 17.27 23.46
CA LEU A 310 -21.94 16.14 24.28
C LEU A 310 -22.02 16.54 25.76
N PHE A 311 -22.46 15.62 26.62
CA PHE A 311 -22.47 15.79 28.07
C PHE A 311 -21.64 14.68 28.72
N ASN A 312 -20.82 15.01 29.72
CA ASN A 312 -20.17 14.00 30.56
C ASN A 312 -21.00 13.72 31.84
N ARG A 313 -20.62 12.69 32.61
CA ARG A 313 -21.35 12.29 33.83
C ARG A 313 -21.23 13.29 35.00
N GLU A 314 -20.33 14.27 34.89
CA GLU A 314 -20.06 15.29 35.92
C GLU A 314 -20.79 16.61 35.60
N GLY A 315 -21.52 16.68 34.47
CA GLY A 315 -22.33 17.83 34.06
C GLY A 315 -21.63 18.79 33.08
N PHE A 316 -20.37 18.56 32.71
CA PHE A 316 -19.70 19.36 31.67
C PHE A 316 -20.34 19.12 30.28
N SER A 317 -20.49 20.18 29.48
CA SER A 317 -21.07 20.11 28.13
C SER A 317 -20.17 20.71 27.06
N MET A 318 -19.95 20.01 25.95
CA MET A 318 -19.22 20.48 24.77
C MET A 318 -20.21 20.72 23.61
N LYS A 319 -20.21 21.90 22.98
CA LYS A 319 -21.24 22.36 22.01
C LYS A 319 -20.70 22.72 20.62
N GLY A 320 -20.56 21.74 19.72
CA GLY A 320 -19.92 21.92 18.40
C GLY A 320 -20.91 22.32 17.31
N GLN A 321 -20.55 23.29 16.47
CA GLN A 321 -21.36 23.73 15.31
C GLN A 321 -20.57 23.58 14.01
N THR A 322 -21.22 23.06 12.96
CA THR A 322 -20.67 22.96 11.61
C THR A 322 -21.79 23.16 10.57
N LEU A 323 -21.43 23.21 9.29
CA LEU A 323 -22.35 23.15 8.15
C LEU A 323 -22.12 21.80 7.44
N THR A 324 -22.95 21.40 6.47
CA THR A 324 -22.67 20.25 5.60
C THR A 324 -21.92 20.65 4.31
N ASP A 325 -21.39 19.66 3.59
CA ASP A 325 -20.89 19.80 2.20
C ASP A 325 -21.93 19.36 1.16
N ASP A 326 -21.60 19.50 -0.13
CA ASP A 326 -22.49 19.20 -1.26
C ASP A 326 -22.97 17.74 -1.33
N ASN A 327 -22.26 16.83 -0.65
CA ASN A 327 -22.60 15.41 -0.55
C ASN A 327 -23.29 15.04 0.77
N GLY A 328 -23.53 16.03 1.65
CA GLY A 328 -24.13 15.88 2.97
C GLY A 328 -23.17 15.41 4.07
N TYR A 329 -21.90 15.19 3.77
CA TYR A 329 -20.90 14.86 4.81
C TYR A 329 -20.52 16.13 5.59
N ARG A 330 -20.06 15.97 6.84
CA ARG A 330 -19.03 16.86 7.42
C ARG A 330 -18.43 16.34 8.72
N VAL A 331 -17.45 17.12 9.14
CA VAL A 331 -16.66 17.05 10.37
C VAL A 331 -17.09 18.20 11.29
N ASN A 332 -17.28 17.93 12.58
CA ASN A 332 -17.54 18.94 13.61
C ASN A 332 -16.29 19.06 14.52
N LYS A 333 -15.72 20.28 14.66
CA LYS A 333 -14.42 20.49 15.35
C LYS A 333 -14.58 20.95 16.80
N GLN A 334 -14.16 20.08 17.73
CA GLN A 334 -14.26 20.11 19.19
C GLN A 334 -13.32 21.01 20.06
N VAL A 335 -13.49 22.35 20.11
CA VAL A 335 -13.08 23.24 21.24
C VAL A 335 -11.63 23.78 21.28
N GLN A 336 -11.49 25.10 21.50
CA GLN A 336 -10.44 25.69 22.35
C GLN A 336 -11.06 25.97 23.73
N TYR A 337 -10.33 25.68 24.81
CA TYR A 337 -10.78 25.82 26.20
C TYR A 337 -11.23 27.25 26.55
#